data_AF-A0A524INH2-F1
#
_entry.id   AF-A0A524INH2-F1
#
_cell.length_a   1.000
_cell.length_b   1.000
_cell.length_c   1.000
_cell.angle_alpha   90.00
_cell.angle_beta   90.00
_cell.angle_gamma   90.00
#
_symmetry.space_group_name_H-M   'P 1'
#
loop_
_entity.id
_entity.type
_entity.pdbx_description
1 polymer ?
#
loop_
_entity_poly.entity_id
_entity_poly.type
_entity_poly.pdbx_seq_one_letter_code
_entity_poly.pdbx_strand_id
1 'polypeptide(L)'
;MKRKSLFDFIIAFGIALLFSLLHLTSFYEKSENRLYDILLKIKPPIQENRNILLLNIDDLAIAKVGLYPWSREILADGLITMKEFSAGYAVFDIEFVEESPMAVNSTVLKDEIPELFGQEFVKINENVSALFSAISAGSISIRDAKDYIADLQGLTEQSKNAMLGKVETIAKNNDIYLGQAARFFGNAFFTVNMLPQEDPDVSQNTKDYALENENLKNVSSLGDTLEVAIDIRPAILPILSQAKGAGFPNIIVDEDGVRRRLEILYKFKGKYFPQLAFSALLDWMGNPSIEARKDRIILTGATLPDGTKTDINIPLTEKGKLLINWPKKNFEESFAPHLSYYYLVLYKRQVDALLGNLKIMEQAGYLTYDKSDVPIMDAYRYAEEVKQDVLSGGSLDKIEEYRNVRELFFTGSAKFLSEDT
;
A
#
# COMPACT_ATOMS: atom_id res chain seq x y z
N MET A 1 -61.15 -36.70 -28.86
CA MET A 1 -59.98 -36.52 -27.97
C MET A 1 -58.72 -35.93 -28.64
N LYS A 2 -58.46 -36.07 -29.95
CA LYS A 2 -57.19 -35.62 -30.58
C LYS A 2 -56.99 -34.10 -30.76
N ARG A 3 -58.07 -33.31 -30.94
CA ARG A 3 -57.97 -31.84 -31.22
C ARG A 3 -57.47 -30.98 -30.06
N LYS A 4 -57.69 -31.38 -28.79
CA LYS A 4 -57.17 -30.64 -27.64
C LYS A 4 -55.64 -30.68 -27.59
N SER A 5 -55.03 -31.85 -27.84
CA SER A 5 -53.57 -31.98 -27.83
C SER A 5 -52.85 -31.09 -28.84
N LEU A 6 -53.40 -30.92 -30.06
CA LEU A 6 -52.78 -30.06 -31.08
C LEU A 6 -52.84 -28.58 -30.69
N PHE A 7 -53.94 -28.15 -30.07
CA PHE A 7 -54.09 -26.78 -29.58
C PHE A 7 -53.13 -26.50 -28.42
N ASP A 8 -52.98 -27.46 -27.50
CA ASP A 8 -52.02 -27.38 -26.39
C ASP A 8 -50.57 -27.31 -26.92
N PHE A 9 -50.22 -28.07 -27.96
CA PHE A 9 -48.91 -28.00 -28.62
C PHE A 9 -48.66 -26.66 -29.31
N ILE A 10 -49.67 -26.08 -29.99
CA ILE A 10 -49.55 -24.77 -30.64
C ILE A 10 -49.36 -23.67 -29.60
N ILE A 11 -50.07 -23.74 -28.48
CA ILE A 11 -49.89 -22.79 -27.36
C ILE A 11 -48.48 -22.94 -26.78
N ALA A 12 -48.05 -24.17 -26.48
CA ALA A 12 -46.71 -24.41 -25.94
C ALA A 12 -45.61 -23.92 -26.89
N PHE A 13 -45.75 -24.19 -28.20
CA PHE A 13 -44.81 -23.70 -29.21
C PHE A 13 -44.85 -22.18 -29.35
N GLY A 14 -46.04 -21.56 -29.34
CA GLY A 14 -46.20 -20.11 -29.40
C GLY A 14 -45.59 -19.40 -28.20
N ILE A 15 -45.75 -19.96 -26.99
CA ILE A 15 -45.11 -19.48 -25.77
C ILE A 15 -43.59 -19.65 -25.87
N ALA A 16 -43.10 -20.83 -26.26
CA ALA A 16 -41.66 -21.07 -26.42
C ALA A 16 -41.04 -20.12 -27.45
N LEU A 17 -41.71 -19.88 -28.58
CA LEU A 17 -41.29 -18.95 -29.61
C LEU A 17 -41.31 -17.51 -29.09
N LEU A 18 -42.34 -17.10 -28.35
CA LEU A 18 -42.40 -15.77 -27.72
C LEU A 18 -41.22 -15.56 -26.76
N PHE A 19 -40.95 -16.50 -25.85
CA PHE A 19 -39.82 -16.39 -24.93
C PHE A 19 -38.47 -16.44 -25.66
N SER A 20 -38.34 -17.24 -26.72
CA SER A 20 -37.13 -17.28 -27.55
C SER A 20 -36.91 -15.95 -28.28
N LEU A 21 -37.97 -15.33 -28.80
CA LEU A 21 -37.90 -14.01 -29.44
C LEU A 21 -37.60 -12.91 -28.41
N LEU A 22 -38.20 -12.96 -27.23
CA LEU A 22 -37.89 -12.03 -26.14
C LEU A 22 -36.44 -12.15 -25.68
N HIS A 23 -35.86 -13.36 -25.70
CA HIS A 23 -34.45 -13.60 -25.39
C HIS A 23 -33.50 -12.90 -26.38
N LEU A 24 -33.92 -12.69 -27.62
CA LEU A 24 -33.16 -11.92 -28.61
C LEU A 24 -33.25 -10.39 -28.41
N THR A 25 -34.08 -9.92 -27.47
CA THR A 25 -34.25 -8.50 -27.17
C THR A 25 -33.58 -8.10 -25.86
N SER A 26 -33.16 -6.84 -25.74
CA SER A 26 -32.61 -6.28 -24.50
C SER A 26 -33.60 -6.27 -23.32
N PHE A 27 -34.88 -6.59 -23.56
CA PHE A 27 -35.87 -6.76 -22.50
C PHE A 27 -35.52 -7.92 -21.55
N TYR A 28 -34.91 -8.98 -22.07
CA TYR A 28 -34.54 -10.15 -21.28
C TYR A 28 -33.47 -9.82 -20.24
N GLU A 29 -32.33 -9.25 -20.68
CA GLU A 29 -31.22 -8.85 -19.78
C GLU A 29 -31.70 -7.85 -18.71
N LYS A 30 -32.55 -6.88 -19.08
CA LYS A 30 -33.15 -5.93 -18.13
C LYS A 30 -34.05 -6.59 -17.10
N SER A 31 -34.83 -7.59 -17.52
CA SER A 31 -35.72 -8.34 -16.63
C SER A 31 -34.93 -9.23 -15.66
N GLU A 32 -33.84 -9.85 -16.13
CA GLU A 32 -32.91 -10.62 -15.32
C GLU A 32 -32.25 -9.75 -14.25
N ASN A 33 -31.73 -8.58 -14.62
CA ASN A 33 -31.13 -7.64 -13.66
C ASN A 33 -32.13 -7.19 -12.58
N ARG A 34 -33.40 -6.94 -12.96
CA ARG A 34 -34.45 -6.60 -11.97
C ARG A 34 -34.76 -7.76 -11.03
N LEU A 35 -34.83 -8.97 -11.56
CA LEU A 35 -35.04 -10.16 -10.74
C LEU A 35 -33.87 -10.36 -9.77
N TYR A 36 -32.64 -10.19 -10.25
CA TYR A 36 -31.43 -10.21 -9.42
C TYR A 36 -31.52 -9.22 -8.25
N ASP A 37 -31.88 -7.96 -8.53
CA ASP A 37 -32.00 -6.92 -7.50
C ASP A 37 -33.10 -7.27 -6.46
N ILE A 38 -34.20 -7.90 -6.89
CA ILE A 38 -35.24 -8.40 -5.98
C ILE A 38 -34.68 -9.53 -5.11
N LEU A 39 -33.97 -10.49 -5.70
CA LEU A 39 -33.37 -11.60 -4.97
C LEU A 39 -32.35 -11.13 -3.92
N LEU A 40 -31.55 -10.09 -4.24
CA LEU A 40 -30.63 -9.46 -3.29
C LEU A 40 -31.36 -8.88 -2.06
N LYS A 41 -32.59 -8.36 -2.23
CA LYS A 41 -33.40 -7.84 -1.13
C LYS A 41 -34.02 -8.96 -0.28
N ILE A 42 -34.39 -10.08 -0.91
CA ILE A 42 -35.05 -11.20 -0.22
C ILE A 42 -34.04 -12.09 0.53
N LYS A 43 -32.87 -12.35 -0.04
CA LYS A 43 -31.87 -13.27 0.56
C LYS A 43 -31.44 -12.85 1.96
N PRO A 44 -30.93 -13.75 2.81
CA PRO A 44 -30.32 -13.36 4.09
C PRO A 44 -29.15 -12.38 3.92
N PRO A 45 -28.87 -11.52 4.92
CA PRO A 45 -27.67 -10.68 4.90
C PRO A 45 -26.40 -11.54 4.92
N ILE A 46 -25.34 -11.05 4.28
CA ILE A 46 -24.04 -11.71 4.24
C ILE A 46 -23.33 -11.44 5.57
N GLN A 47 -22.66 -12.45 6.11
CA GLN A 47 -21.80 -12.26 7.27
C GLN A 47 -20.54 -11.51 6.86
N GLU A 48 -20.35 -10.32 7.43
CA GLU A 48 -19.16 -9.49 7.21
C GLU A 48 -17.99 -10.03 8.07
N ASN A 49 -16.81 -10.14 7.46
CA ASN A 49 -15.62 -10.60 8.15
C ASN A 49 -14.97 -9.42 8.89
N ARG A 50 -14.83 -9.52 10.22
CA ARG A 50 -14.26 -8.47 11.08
C ARG A 50 -12.76 -8.24 10.86
N ASN A 51 -12.08 -9.14 10.15
CA ASN A 51 -10.67 -9.00 9.80
C ASN A 51 -10.46 -8.10 8.56
N ILE A 52 -11.54 -7.67 7.90
CA ILE A 52 -11.49 -6.74 6.78
C ILE A 52 -11.80 -5.34 7.30
N LEU A 53 -10.87 -4.41 7.06
CA LEU A 53 -11.02 -2.99 7.39
C LEU A 53 -10.89 -2.18 6.09
N LEU A 54 -11.85 -1.28 5.85
CA LEU A 54 -11.72 -0.29 4.78
C LEU A 54 -11.03 0.96 5.31
N LEU A 55 -9.91 1.31 4.68
CA LEU A 55 -9.12 2.50 5.00
C LEU A 55 -9.31 3.53 3.88
N ASN A 56 -10.12 4.56 4.15
CA ASN A 56 -10.63 5.45 3.12
C ASN A 56 -9.86 6.77 3.05
N ILE A 57 -9.60 7.25 1.84
CA ILE A 57 -9.28 8.66 1.58
C ILE A 57 -10.62 9.39 1.47
N ASP A 58 -11.21 9.68 2.63
CA ASP A 58 -12.53 10.30 2.77
C ASP A 58 -12.46 11.83 2.92
N ASP A 59 -13.62 12.47 3.06
CA ASP A 59 -13.72 13.92 3.26
C ASP A 59 -12.92 14.42 4.47
N LEU A 60 -12.87 13.63 5.56
CA LEU A 60 -12.06 13.95 6.73
C LEU A 60 -10.57 13.95 6.39
N ALA A 61 -10.10 12.95 5.64
CA ALA A 61 -8.72 12.86 5.22
C ALA A 61 -8.34 13.99 4.27
N ILE A 62 -9.18 14.30 3.29
CA ILE A 62 -8.98 15.45 2.38
C ILE A 62 -8.91 16.76 3.17
N ALA A 63 -9.83 16.97 4.12
CA ALA A 63 -9.89 18.19 4.92
C ALA A 63 -8.68 18.37 5.87
N LYS A 64 -8.09 17.28 6.37
CA LYS A 64 -7.03 17.32 7.41
C LYS A 64 -5.62 17.08 6.88
N VAL A 65 -5.49 16.38 5.76
CA VAL A 65 -4.20 16.02 5.15
C VAL A 65 -3.91 16.95 3.97
N GLY A 66 -4.89 17.17 3.09
CA GLY A 66 -4.78 18.01 1.90
C GLY A 66 -5.52 17.41 0.70
N LEU A 67 -5.53 18.13 -0.42
CA LEU A 67 -6.13 17.65 -1.66
C LEU A 67 -5.38 16.43 -2.22
N TYR A 68 -6.13 15.40 -2.61
CA TYR A 68 -5.62 14.25 -3.35
C TYR A 68 -5.37 14.64 -4.83
N PRO A 69 -4.35 14.10 -5.53
CA PRO A 69 -3.40 13.05 -5.12
C PRO A 69 -2.34 13.51 -4.12
N TRP A 70 -2.04 12.63 -3.16
CA TRP A 70 -1.02 12.88 -2.14
C TRP A 70 0.37 12.40 -2.55
N SER A 71 1.40 12.90 -1.86
CA SER A 71 2.74 12.32 -1.94
C SER A 71 2.71 10.84 -1.54
N ARG A 72 3.43 9.99 -2.30
CA ARG A 72 3.58 8.56 -2.02
C ARG A 72 4.28 8.29 -0.68
N GLU A 73 4.99 9.27 -0.13
CA GLU A 73 5.51 9.22 1.23
C GLU A 73 4.41 9.01 2.28
N ILE A 74 3.26 9.67 2.12
CA ILE A 74 2.13 9.52 3.05
C ILE A 74 1.63 8.08 3.04
N LEU A 75 1.58 7.46 1.85
CA LEU A 75 1.13 6.08 1.68
C LEU A 75 2.14 5.06 2.21
N ALA A 76 3.42 5.34 2.01
CA ALA A 76 4.54 4.55 2.52
C ALA A 76 4.59 4.55 4.05
N ASP A 77 4.46 5.72 4.68
CA ASP A 77 4.42 5.85 6.15
C ASP A 77 3.21 5.13 6.74
N GLY A 78 2.07 5.15 6.04
CA GLY A 78 0.90 4.40 6.47
C GLY A 78 1.10 2.89 6.39
N LEU A 79 1.83 2.36 5.40
CA LEU A 79 2.21 0.94 5.38
C LEU A 79 3.05 0.56 6.59
N ILE A 80 4.08 1.34 6.89
CA ILE A 80 4.93 1.13 8.07
C ILE A 80 4.08 1.14 9.35
N THR A 81 3.21 2.16 9.49
CA THR A 81 2.30 2.28 10.64
C THR A 81 1.36 1.09 10.75
N MET A 82 0.69 0.70 9.66
CA MET A 82 -0.18 -0.48 9.66
C MET A 82 0.57 -1.76 10.05
N LYS A 83 1.84 -1.90 9.65
CA LYS A 83 2.68 -3.01 10.07
C LYS A 83 2.97 -3.00 11.57
N GLU A 84 3.21 -1.83 12.16
CA GLU A 84 3.35 -1.68 13.63
C GLU A 84 2.13 -2.24 14.36
N PHE A 85 0.92 -1.95 13.85
CA PHE A 85 -0.36 -2.41 14.37
C PHE A 85 -0.75 -3.84 13.93
N SER A 86 0.19 -4.65 13.44
CA SER A 86 -0.03 -6.06 13.03
C SER A 86 -1.00 -6.26 11.86
N ALA A 87 -1.21 -5.25 11.01
CA ALA A 87 -2.03 -5.47 9.81
C ALA A 87 -1.36 -6.54 8.92
N GLY A 88 -2.15 -7.55 8.54
CA GLY A 88 -1.63 -8.72 7.84
C GLY A 88 -1.54 -8.57 6.31
N TYR A 89 -2.41 -7.77 5.71
CA TYR A 89 -2.53 -7.55 4.27
C TYR A 89 -2.90 -6.09 3.98
N ALA A 90 -2.36 -5.54 2.89
CA ALA A 90 -2.71 -4.23 2.39
C ALA A 90 -2.98 -4.32 0.89
N VAL A 91 -4.13 -3.83 0.44
CA VAL A 91 -4.56 -3.87 -0.96
C VAL A 91 -4.82 -2.45 -1.43
N PHE A 92 -4.01 -1.96 -2.35
CA PHE A 92 -4.14 -0.62 -2.90
C PHE A 92 -5.01 -0.64 -4.15
N ASP A 93 -6.28 -0.26 -4.00
CA ASP A 93 -7.14 0.11 -5.13
C ASP A 93 -6.80 1.55 -5.59
N ILE A 94 -5.53 1.76 -5.92
CA ILE A 94 -4.94 3.03 -6.36
C ILE A 94 -3.96 2.74 -7.48
N GLU A 95 -4.12 3.44 -8.60
CA GLU A 95 -3.28 3.29 -9.78
C GLU A 95 -1.97 4.09 -9.66
N PHE A 96 -0.84 3.41 -9.46
CA PHE A 96 0.50 4.02 -9.43
C PHE A 96 1.23 3.85 -10.76
N VAL A 97 0.65 4.39 -11.83
CA VAL A 97 1.04 4.08 -13.22
C VAL A 97 2.08 5.04 -13.82
N GLU A 98 2.32 6.16 -13.14
CA GLU A 98 3.29 7.19 -13.54
C GLU A 98 4.31 7.45 -12.41
N GLU A 99 5.44 8.06 -12.72
CA GLU A 99 6.41 8.49 -11.71
C GLU A 99 5.86 9.66 -10.88
N SER A 100 6.15 9.69 -9.58
CA SER A 100 5.75 10.83 -8.74
C SER A 100 6.83 11.92 -8.69
N PRO A 101 6.46 13.18 -8.43
CA PRO A 101 7.45 14.22 -8.18
C PRO A 101 8.37 13.85 -7.01
N MET A 102 9.65 14.22 -7.12
CA MET A 102 10.60 14.08 -6.01
C MET A 102 10.16 14.94 -4.81
N ALA A 103 10.36 14.44 -3.59
CA ALA A 103 10.12 15.20 -2.37
C ALA A 103 11.41 15.43 -1.58
N VAL A 104 11.27 16.19 -0.49
CA VAL A 104 12.32 16.54 0.45
C VAL A 104 12.29 15.53 1.61
N ASN A 105 13.41 14.84 1.85
CA ASN A 105 13.56 13.95 3.00
C ASN A 105 13.49 14.75 4.31
N SER A 106 12.39 14.61 5.02
CA SER A 106 12.11 15.42 6.21
C SER A 106 12.97 15.04 7.42
N THR A 107 13.40 13.78 7.55
CA THR A 107 14.38 13.35 8.58
C THR A 107 15.73 14.01 8.33
N VAL A 108 16.24 13.94 7.09
CA VAL A 108 17.51 14.60 6.74
C VAL A 108 17.42 16.10 6.99
N LEU A 109 16.32 16.74 6.56
CA LEU A 109 16.14 18.19 6.72
C LEU A 109 16.04 18.63 8.19
N LYS A 110 15.32 17.89 9.03
CA LYS A 110 14.99 18.31 10.41
C LYS A 110 16.01 17.85 11.44
N ASP A 111 16.65 16.71 11.22
CA ASP A 111 17.54 16.08 12.19
C ASP A 111 18.99 16.14 11.73
N GLU A 112 19.31 15.48 10.61
CA GLU A 112 20.71 15.30 10.18
C GLU A 112 21.38 16.61 9.73
N ILE A 113 20.63 17.50 9.06
CA ILE A 113 21.17 18.78 8.59
C ILE A 113 21.48 19.70 9.77
N PRO A 114 20.56 19.98 10.72
CA PRO A 114 20.90 20.79 11.89
C PRO A 114 22.05 20.22 12.71
N GLU A 115 22.13 18.89 12.87
CA GLU A 115 23.22 18.24 13.59
C GLU A 115 24.56 18.42 12.87
N LEU A 116 24.61 18.13 11.55
CA LEU A 116 25.81 18.32 10.73
C LEU A 116 26.26 19.79 10.76
N PHE A 117 25.32 20.72 10.59
CA PHE A 117 25.62 22.15 10.65
C PHE A 117 26.20 22.53 12.02
N GLY A 118 25.57 22.08 13.11
CA GLY A 118 26.07 22.31 14.46
C GLY A 118 27.50 21.81 14.65
N GLN A 119 27.78 20.56 14.27
CA GLN A 119 29.10 19.95 14.40
C GLN A 119 30.17 20.70 13.60
N GLU A 120 29.88 21.03 12.34
CA GLU A 120 30.83 21.73 11.47
C GLU A 120 31.06 23.18 11.90
N PHE A 121 30.03 23.89 12.38
CA PHE A 121 30.19 25.24 12.91
C PHE A 121 31.01 25.27 14.21
N VAL A 122 30.86 24.26 15.08
CA VAL A 122 31.71 24.12 16.27
C VAL A 122 33.17 23.97 15.86
N LYS A 123 33.50 23.08 14.91
CA LYS A 123 34.86 22.90 14.40
C LYS A 123 35.44 24.19 13.81
N ILE A 124 34.66 24.92 13.02
CA ILE A 124 35.12 26.20 12.45
C ILE A 124 35.42 27.20 13.57
N ASN A 125 34.51 27.34 14.54
CA ASN A 125 34.69 28.26 15.66
C ASN A 125 35.91 27.88 16.52
N GLU A 126 36.10 26.61 16.84
CA GLU A 126 37.26 26.13 17.59
C GLU A 126 38.58 26.45 16.89
N ASN A 127 38.68 26.17 15.59
CA ASN A 127 39.89 26.46 14.82
C ASN A 127 40.16 27.97 14.70
N VAL A 128 39.12 28.78 14.50
CA VAL A 128 39.24 30.24 14.46
C VAL A 128 39.68 30.79 15.82
N SER A 129 39.04 30.36 16.91
CA SER A 129 39.41 30.75 18.28
C SER A 129 40.82 30.32 18.65
N ALA A 130 41.25 29.12 18.24
CA ALA A 130 42.60 28.61 18.45
C ALA A 130 43.65 29.48 17.74
N LEU A 131 43.40 29.88 16.48
CA LEU A 131 44.30 30.76 15.74
C LEU A 131 44.45 32.12 16.45
N PHE A 132 43.33 32.77 16.82
CA PHE A 132 43.39 34.06 17.50
C PHE A 132 44.06 33.97 18.88
N SER A 133 43.82 32.89 19.61
CA SER A 133 44.47 32.65 20.92
C SER A 133 45.97 32.45 20.77
N ALA A 134 46.41 31.71 19.76
CA ALA A 134 47.83 31.48 19.48
C ALA A 134 48.55 32.77 19.03
N ILE A 135 47.89 33.62 18.26
CA ILE A 135 48.40 34.96 17.91
C ILE A 135 48.48 35.84 19.18
N SER A 136 47.42 35.87 19.99
CA SER A 136 47.37 36.68 21.22
C SER A 136 48.42 36.25 22.25
N ALA A 137 48.73 34.96 22.33
CA ALA A 137 49.75 34.41 23.20
C ALA A 137 51.19 34.57 22.66
N GLY A 138 51.35 35.13 21.46
CA GLY A 138 52.65 35.27 20.79
C GLY A 138 53.27 33.95 20.33
N SER A 139 52.49 32.86 20.31
CA SER A 139 52.95 31.53 19.88
C SER A 139 53.06 31.41 18.35
N ILE A 140 52.31 32.23 17.62
CA ILE A 140 52.34 32.32 16.15
C ILE A 140 52.59 33.78 15.76
N SER A 141 53.54 34.03 14.85
CA SER A 141 53.76 35.37 14.32
C SER A 141 52.69 35.76 13.32
N ILE A 142 52.41 37.06 13.16
CA ILE A 142 51.45 37.56 12.16
C ILE A 142 51.85 37.14 10.72
N ARG A 143 53.13 36.89 10.46
CA ARG A 143 53.59 36.40 9.15
C ARG A 143 53.21 34.94 8.93
N ASP A 144 53.39 34.10 9.95
CA ASP A 144 53.08 32.67 9.88
C ASP A 144 51.56 32.41 9.94
N ALA A 145 50.81 33.33 10.55
CA ALA A 145 49.34 33.30 10.56
C ALA A 145 48.73 33.28 9.14
N LYS A 146 49.46 33.73 8.12
CA LYS A 146 49.02 33.68 6.72
C LYS A 146 48.81 32.24 6.23
N ASP A 147 49.67 31.32 6.64
CA ASP A 147 49.57 29.91 6.25
C ASP A 147 48.39 29.24 6.99
N TYR A 148 48.19 29.55 8.27
CA TYR A 148 47.03 29.09 9.04
C TYR A 148 45.70 29.63 8.51
N ILE A 149 45.67 30.86 7.97
CA ILE A 149 44.47 31.39 7.30
C ILE A 149 44.15 30.58 6.04
N ALA A 150 45.17 30.15 5.28
CA ALA A 150 44.96 29.28 4.12
C ALA A 150 44.44 27.89 4.54
N ASP A 151 44.95 27.34 5.63
CA ASP A 151 44.46 26.07 6.21
C ASP A 151 43.00 26.20 6.68
N LEU A 152 42.65 27.29 7.36
CA LEU A 152 41.26 27.58 7.77
C LEU A 152 40.32 27.71 6.57
N GLN A 153 40.76 28.36 5.48
CA GLN A 153 39.99 28.45 4.25
C GLN A 153 39.77 27.06 3.64
N GLY A 154 40.79 26.20 3.65
CA GLY A 154 40.70 24.81 3.20
C GLY A 154 39.70 23.99 4.02
N LEU A 155 39.76 24.09 5.36
CA LEU A 155 38.81 23.44 6.26
C LEU A 155 37.38 23.95 6.04
N THR A 156 37.20 25.25 5.85
CA THR A 156 35.88 25.85 5.61
C THR A 156 35.29 25.37 4.29
N GLU A 157 36.08 25.28 3.22
CA GLU A 157 35.61 24.73 1.95
C GLU A 157 35.31 23.22 2.04
N GLN A 158 36.09 22.46 2.81
CA GLN A 158 35.79 21.05 3.08
C GLN A 158 34.46 20.88 3.83
N SER A 159 34.25 21.63 4.92
CA SER A 159 33.00 21.62 5.68
C SER A 159 31.80 22.01 4.80
N LYS A 160 31.96 23.05 3.97
CA LYS A 160 30.94 23.47 3.00
C LYS A 160 30.61 22.37 1.98
N ASN A 161 31.62 21.70 1.43
CA ASN A 161 31.40 20.60 0.48
C ASN A 161 30.71 19.39 1.14
N ALA A 162 31.06 19.08 2.40
CA ALA A 162 30.38 18.04 3.18
C ALA A 162 28.90 18.39 3.41
N MET A 163 28.61 19.65 3.77
CA MET A 163 27.23 20.13 3.91
C MET A 163 26.46 20.08 2.59
N LEU A 164 27.05 20.57 1.50
CA LEU A 164 26.42 20.56 0.17
C LEU A 164 26.10 19.14 -0.29
N GLY A 165 27.04 18.21 -0.15
CA GLY A 165 26.79 16.80 -0.48
C GLY A 165 25.64 16.20 0.33
N LYS A 166 25.49 16.58 1.61
CA LYS A 166 24.35 16.13 2.42
C LYS A 166 23.03 16.79 2.01
N VAL A 167 23.05 18.06 1.63
CA VAL A 167 21.89 18.77 1.09
C VAL A 167 21.41 18.16 -0.23
N GLU A 168 22.33 17.68 -1.07
CA GLU A 168 21.98 16.98 -2.31
C GLU A 168 21.26 15.64 -2.05
N THR A 169 21.53 14.98 -0.92
CA THR A 169 20.82 13.75 -0.50
C THR A 169 19.41 13.98 0.02
N ILE A 170 18.95 15.24 0.14
CA ILE A 170 17.60 15.58 0.59
C ILE A 170 16.54 15.12 -0.43
N ALA A 171 16.90 15.01 -1.72
CA ALA A 171 15.96 14.60 -2.74
C ALA A 171 15.54 13.13 -2.54
N LYS A 172 14.35 12.92 -1.98
CA LYS A 172 13.74 11.61 -1.73
C LYS A 172 12.88 11.23 -2.93
N ASN A 173 13.19 10.10 -3.55
CA ASN A 173 12.29 9.50 -4.53
C ASN A 173 11.19 8.73 -3.78
N ASN A 174 9.96 9.27 -3.80
CA ASN A 174 8.85 8.68 -3.07
C ASN A 174 8.35 7.35 -3.67
N ASP A 175 8.68 7.07 -4.93
CA ASP A 175 8.31 5.84 -5.61
C ASP A 175 9.11 4.67 -5.06
N ILE A 176 10.42 4.89 -4.92
CA ILE A 176 11.33 3.95 -4.27
C ILE A 176 10.91 3.78 -2.81
N TYR A 177 10.61 4.87 -2.10
CA TYR A 177 10.21 4.78 -0.70
C TYR A 177 8.90 3.99 -0.51
N LEU A 178 7.90 4.19 -1.36
CA LEU A 178 6.67 3.40 -1.33
C LEU A 178 6.92 1.93 -1.65
N GLY A 179 7.79 1.62 -2.60
CA GLY A 179 8.23 0.24 -2.86
C GLY A 179 8.90 -0.38 -1.63
N GLN A 180 9.88 0.30 -1.03
CA GLN A 180 10.56 -0.15 0.18
C GLN A 180 9.58 -0.37 1.33
N ALA A 181 8.62 0.53 1.53
CA ALA A 181 7.57 0.38 2.53
C ALA A 181 6.61 -0.78 2.23
N ALA A 182 6.31 -1.05 0.96
CA ALA A 182 5.55 -2.23 0.55
C ALA A 182 6.26 -3.53 0.92
N ARG A 183 7.57 -3.61 0.65
CA ARG A 183 8.41 -4.73 1.08
C ARG A 183 8.47 -4.83 2.61
N PHE A 184 8.64 -3.71 3.31
CA PHE A 184 8.62 -3.65 4.78
C PHE A 184 7.30 -4.18 5.35
N PHE A 185 6.17 -3.86 4.70
CA PHE A 185 4.87 -4.39 5.10
C PHE A 185 4.76 -5.91 4.86
N GLY A 186 5.31 -6.37 3.74
CA GLY A 186 5.45 -7.77 3.36
C GLY A 186 4.32 -8.28 2.46
N ASN A 187 3.06 -8.03 2.83
CA ASN A 187 1.87 -8.48 2.09
C ASN A 187 1.09 -7.31 1.47
N ALA A 188 1.79 -6.48 0.69
CA ALA A 188 1.21 -5.33 0.00
C ALA A 188 0.91 -5.67 -1.46
N PHE A 189 -0.32 -5.37 -1.91
CA PHE A 189 -0.81 -5.67 -3.26
C PHE A 189 -1.19 -4.40 -4.01
N PHE A 190 -0.83 -4.33 -5.30
CA PHE A 190 -1.03 -3.15 -6.16
C PHE A 190 -1.77 -3.50 -7.46
N THR A 191 -2.07 -2.47 -8.25
CA THR A 191 -2.85 -2.59 -9.48
C THR A 191 -2.01 -3.06 -10.68
N VAL A 192 -2.57 -3.95 -11.48
CA VAL A 192 -2.21 -4.14 -12.89
C VAL A 192 -3.46 -4.02 -13.72
N ASN A 193 -3.68 -2.85 -14.35
CA ASN A 193 -4.88 -2.62 -15.13
C ASN A 193 -4.87 -3.45 -16.42
N MET A 194 -6.01 -4.02 -16.76
CA MET A 194 -6.23 -4.74 -18.02
C MET A 194 -6.83 -3.78 -19.04
N LEU A 195 -6.20 -3.62 -20.20
CA LEU A 195 -6.58 -2.62 -21.18
C LEU A 195 -7.22 -3.23 -22.43
N PRO A 196 -8.28 -2.62 -22.98
CA PRO A 196 -8.91 -3.04 -24.23
C PRO A 196 -8.19 -2.50 -25.47
N GLN A 197 -7.06 -1.82 -25.30
CA GLN A 197 -6.26 -1.21 -26.36
C GLN A 197 -4.78 -1.18 -25.93
N GLU A 198 -3.89 -1.00 -26.90
CA GLU A 198 -2.47 -0.78 -26.62
C GLU A 198 -2.23 0.54 -25.89
N ASP A 199 -1.24 0.52 -25.00
CA ASP A 199 -0.82 1.68 -24.22
C ASP A 199 0.67 1.96 -24.45
N PRO A 200 1.01 2.95 -25.29
CA PRO A 200 2.39 3.26 -25.61
C PRO A 200 3.15 3.94 -24.46
N ASP A 201 2.44 4.48 -23.47
CA ASP A 201 3.05 5.29 -22.39
C ASP A 201 3.71 4.41 -21.31
N VAL A 202 3.33 3.13 -21.25
CA VAL A 202 3.89 2.17 -20.30
C VAL A 202 5.12 1.49 -20.90
N SER A 203 6.26 1.63 -20.21
CA SER A 203 7.51 1.00 -20.64
C SER A 203 7.39 -0.52 -20.80
N GLN A 204 8.01 -1.05 -21.86
CA GLN A 204 8.00 -2.49 -22.15
C GLN A 204 8.60 -3.32 -21.00
N ASN A 205 9.66 -2.81 -20.36
CA ASN A 205 10.28 -3.45 -19.20
C ASN A 205 9.28 -3.66 -18.04
N THR A 206 8.43 -2.68 -17.75
CA THR A 206 7.44 -2.82 -16.67
C THR A 206 6.34 -3.82 -17.06
N LYS A 207 5.92 -3.84 -18.32
CA LYS A 207 4.97 -4.83 -18.84
C LYS A 207 5.52 -6.25 -18.77
N ASP A 208 6.78 -6.43 -19.17
CA ASP A 208 7.45 -7.73 -19.15
C ASP A 208 7.63 -8.23 -17.71
N TYR A 209 8.04 -7.35 -16.80
CA TYR A 209 8.10 -7.66 -15.37
C TYR A 209 6.75 -8.15 -14.84
N ALA A 210 5.66 -7.40 -15.12
CA ALA A 210 4.32 -7.78 -14.68
C ALA A 210 3.87 -9.11 -15.31
N LEU A 211 4.16 -9.31 -16.60
CA LEU A 211 3.87 -10.56 -17.31
C LEU A 211 4.63 -11.74 -16.73
N GLU A 212 5.83 -11.56 -16.20
CA GLU A 212 6.63 -12.63 -15.62
C GLU A 212 6.26 -12.93 -14.16
N ASN A 213 6.02 -11.89 -13.37
CA ASN A 213 5.95 -12.02 -11.90
C ASN A 213 4.51 -11.96 -11.35
N GLU A 214 3.60 -11.20 -11.97
CA GLU A 214 2.27 -10.89 -11.39
C GLU A 214 1.12 -11.78 -11.91
N ASN A 215 1.45 -12.77 -12.75
CA ASN A 215 0.47 -13.76 -13.21
C ASN A 215 0.30 -14.90 -12.20
N LEU A 216 -0.88 -15.52 -12.22
CA LEU A 216 -1.14 -16.73 -11.45
C LEU A 216 -0.37 -17.92 -12.02
N LYS A 217 0.34 -18.63 -11.14
CA LYS A 217 1.16 -19.81 -11.49
C LYS A 217 0.38 -21.12 -11.49
N ASN A 218 -0.64 -21.22 -10.64
CA ASN A 218 -1.36 -22.48 -10.37
C ASN A 218 -2.74 -22.52 -11.05
N VAL A 219 -2.83 -22.12 -12.32
CA VAL A 219 -4.11 -22.08 -13.06
C VAL A 219 -4.12 -23.11 -14.17
N SER A 220 -5.17 -23.95 -14.18
CA SER A 220 -5.56 -24.77 -15.33
C SER A 220 -6.86 -24.23 -15.93
N SER A 221 -7.03 -24.40 -17.25
CA SER A 221 -8.25 -23.99 -17.96
C SER A 221 -8.87 -25.16 -18.70
N LEU A 222 -10.19 -25.32 -18.54
CA LEU A 222 -11.03 -26.24 -19.30
C LEU A 222 -12.15 -25.48 -20.00
N GLY A 223 -11.82 -24.85 -21.13
CA GLY A 223 -12.80 -24.20 -22.01
C GLY A 223 -13.44 -22.95 -21.39
N ASP A 224 -12.67 -22.19 -20.63
CA ASP A 224 -13.14 -20.93 -20.06
C ASP A 224 -13.51 -19.90 -21.15
N THR A 225 -14.31 -18.91 -20.76
CA THR A 225 -14.76 -17.80 -21.61
C THR A 225 -14.31 -16.46 -21.03
N LEU A 226 -13.13 -16.42 -20.40
CA LEU A 226 -12.62 -15.23 -19.73
C LEU A 226 -12.24 -14.14 -20.73
N GLU A 227 -12.36 -12.88 -20.29
CA GLU A 227 -11.97 -11.71 -21.05
C GLU A 227 -10.45 -11.71 -21.35
N VAL A 228 -10.10 -11.21 -22.53
CA VAL A 228 -8.72 -11.10 -23.01
C VAL A 228 -8.34 -9.63 -23.10
N ALA A 229 -7.32 -9.23 -22.36
CA ALA A 229 -6.75 -7.89 -22.45
C ALA A 229 -5.90 -7.76 -23.72
N ILE A 230 -5.93 -6.59 -24.34
CA ILE A 230 -5.03 -6.24 -25.45
C ILE A 230 -3.66 -5.81 -24.91
N ASP A 231 -3.65 -5.10 -23.78
CA ASP A 231 -2.44 -4.63 -23.12
C ASP A 231 -2.64 -4.52 -21.61
N ILE A 232 -1.57 -4.21 -20.88
CA ILE A 232 -1.62 -3.99 -19.42
C ILE A 232 -0.95 -2.68 -19.02
N ARG A 233 -1.49 -2.08 -17.95
CA ARG A 233 -0.91 -0.91 -17.27
C ARG A 233 -0.64 -1.26 -15.80
N PRO A 234 0.50 -1.90 -15.51
CA PRO A 234 0.99 -2.16 -14.15
C PRO A 234 1.31 -0.88 -13.38
N ALA A 235 1.33 -0.99 -12.04
CA ALA A 235 2.04 -0.04 -11.21
C ALA A 235 3.52 0.05 -11.63
N ILE A 236 4.14 1.21 -11.45
CA ILE A 236 5.52 1.45 -11.84
C ILE A 236 6.48 0.48 -11.15
N LEU A 237 7.57 0.15 -11.85
CA LEU A 237 8.52 -0.88 -11.43
C LEU A 237 9.10 -0.68 -10.01
N PRO A 238 9.46 0.54 -9.54
CA PRO A 238 9.96 0.74 -8.18
C PRO A 238 8.99 0.26 -7.09
N ILE A 239 7.68 0.31 -7.34
CA ILE A 239 6.65 -0.14 -6.41
C ILE A 239 6.35 -1.63 -6.64
N LEU A 240 6.06 -1.99 -7.89
CA LEU A 240 5.60 -3.34 -8.23
C LEU A 240 6.66 -4.40 -7.89
N SER A 241 7.94 -4.11 -8.13
CA SER A 241 9.02 -5.07 -7.85
C SER A 241 9.28 -5.36 -6.38
N GLN A 242 8.69 -4.56 -5.49
CA GLN A 242 8.79 -4.71 -4.04
C GLN A 242 7.47 -5.19 -3.41
N ALA A 243 6.43 -5.38 -4.23
CA ALA A 243 5.13 -5.84 -3.80
C ALA A 243 5.11 -7.35 -3.53
N LYS A 244 4.11 -7.80 -2.77
CA LYS A 244 3.81 -9.23 -2.61
C LYS A 244 3.19 -9.83 -3.87
N GLY A 245 2.38 -9.02 -4.54
CA GLY A 245 1.71 -9.37 -5.78
C GLY A 245 0.84 -8.22 -6.27
N ALA A 246 0.11 -8.47 -7.33
CA ALA A 246 -0.78 -7.49 -7.92
C ALA A 246 -2.03 -8.12 -8.53
N GLY A 247 -2.97 -7.28 -8.93
CA GLY A 247 -4.15 -7.69 -9.68
C GLY A 247 -4.91 -6.51 -10.26
N PHE A 248 -5.89 -6.79 -11.10
CA PHE A 248 -6.60 -5.73 -11.82
C PHE A 248 -7.78 -5.16 -11.01
N PRO A 249 -7.99 -3.84 -10.99
CA PRO A 249 -9.13 -3.20 -10.34
C PRO A 249 -10.34 -2.99 -11.28
N ASN A 250 -10.22 -3.36 -12.57
CA ASN A 250 -11.23 -3.14 -13.59
C ASN A 250 -12.66 -3.45 -13.11
N ILE A 251 -13.55 -2.46 -13.26
CA ILE A 251 -14.97 -2.57 -12.90
C ILE A 251 -15.84 -2.75 -14.14
N ILE A 252 -16.94 -3.48 -13.98
CA ILE A 252 -17.99 -3.58 -14.98
C ILE A 252 -19.21 -2.84 -14.45
N VAL A 253 -19.74 -1.95 -15.28
CA VAL A 253 -20.96 -1.20 -15.02
C VAL A 253 -22.00 -1.64 -16.04
N ASP A 254 -23.17 -2.10 -15.58
CA ASP A 254 -24.28 -2.45 -16.46
C ASP A 254 -24.86 -1.19 -17.14
N GLU A 255 -25.68 -1.36 -18.18
CA GLU A 255 -26.29 -0.23 -18.93
C GLU A 255 -27.04 0.78 -18.04
N ASP A 256 -27.55 0.34 -16.89
CA ASP A 256 -28.29 1.17 -15.94
C ASP A 256 -27.41 1.83 -14.86
N GLY A 257 -26.08 1.72 -14.98
CA GLY A 257 -25.13 2.31 -14.04
C GLY A 257 -24.86 1.46 -12.80
N VAL A 258 -25.55 0.34 -12.61
CA VAL A 258 -25.37 -0.51 -11.43
C VAL A 258 -24.28 -1.56 -11.67
N ARG A 259 -23.43 -1.75 -10.67
CA ARG A 259 -22.35 -2.74 -10.69
C ARG A 259 -22.88 -4.08 -10.19
N ARG A 260 -23.23 -5.01 -11.08
CA ARG A 260 -23.72 -6.34 -10.68
C ARG A 260 -22.72 -7.47 -10.92
N ARG A 261 -21.71 -7.23 -11.74
CA ARG A 261 -20.80 -8.24 -12.27
C ARG A 261 -19.35 -7.82 -12.03
N LEU A 262 -18.49 -8.82 -11.84
CA LEU A 262 -17.06 -8.65 -11.64
C LEU A 262 -16.31 -9.66 -12.52
N GLU A 263 -15.27 -9.22 -13.22
CA GLU A 263 -14.28 -10.16 -13.77
C GLU A 263 -13.36 -10.59 -12.64
N ILE A 264 -13.19 -11.89 -12.46
CA ILE A 264 -12.33 -12.45 -11.42
C ILE A 264 -10.95 -12.83 -11.95
N LEU A 265 -10.86 -13.16 -13.25
CA LEU A 265 -9.64 -13.47 -13.98
C LEU A 265 -9.66 -12.79 -15.35
N TYR A 266 -8.50 -12.28 -15.78
CA TYR A 266 -8.25 -11.83 -17.15
C TYR A 266 -7.16 -12.68 -17.80
N LYS A 267 -7.22 -12.79 -19.13
CA LYS A 267 -6.15 -13.37 -19.95
C LYS A 267 -5.33 -12.27 -20.60
N PHE A 268 -4.01 -12.38 -20.51
CA PHE A 268 -3.09 -11.55 -21.27
C PHE A 268 -1.88 -12.36 -21.71
N LYS A 269 -1.59 -12.38 -23.02
CA LYS A 269 -0.49 -13.16 -23.62
C LYS A 269 -0.40 -14.62 -23.12
N GLY A 270 -1.54 -15.29 -23.00
CA GLY A 270 -1.63 -16.70 -22.57
C GLY A 270 -1.47 -16.94 -21.06
N LYS A 271 -1.33 -15.88 -20.25
CA LYS A 271 -1.25 -15.95 -18.79
C LYS A 271 -2.53 -15.41 -18.16
N TYR A 272 -2.78 -15.82 -16.92
CA TYR A 272 -3.95 -15.42 -16.14
C TYR A 272 -3.56 -14.40 -15.08
N PHE A 273 -4.30 -13.31 -15.03
CA PHE A 273 -4.16 -12.29 -14.01
C PHE A 273 -5.40 -12.28 -13.13
N PRO A 274 -5.25 -12.17 -11.81
CA PRO A 274 -6.37 -12.13 -10.88
C PRO A 274 -6.92 -10.71 -10.72
N GLN A 275 -8.18 -10.61 -10.34
CA GLN A 275 -8.73 -9.38 -9.79
C GLN A 275 -7.94 -9.00 -8.52
N LEU A 276 -7.76 -7.70 -8.27
CA LEU A 276 -6.91 -7.17 -7.20
C LEU A 276 -7.15 -7.79 -5.82
N ALA A 277 -8.39 -7.75 -5.33
CA ALA A 277 -8.76 -8.33 -4.04
C ALA A 277 -8.68 -9.86 -4.05
N PHE A 278 -8.98 -10.47 -5.20
CA PHE A 278 -8.83 -11.92 -5.37
C PHE A 278 -7.36 -12.37 -5.28
N SER A 279 -6.42 -11.57 -5.78
CA SER A 279 -4.97 -11.82 -5.68
C SER A 279 -4.53 -11.95 -4.21
N ALA A 280 -4.89 -10.97 -3.39
CA ALA A 280 -4.60 -10.99 -1.95
C ALA A 280 -5.31 -12.13 -1.23
N LEU A 281 -6.57 -12.42 -1.61
CA LEU A 281 -7.34 -13.52 -1.03
C LEU A 281 -6.69 -14.88 -1.33
N LEU A 282 -6.21 -15.11 -2.55
CA LEU A 282 -5.53 -16.37 -2.91
C LEU A 282 -4.28 -16.59 -2.06
N ASP A 283 -3.46 -15.56 -1.84
CA ASP A 283 -2.28 -15.66 -0.97
C ASP A 283 -2.68 -15.94 0.49
N TRP A 284 -3.68 -15.21 1.01
CA TRP A 284 -4.21 -15.43 2.35
C TRP A 284 -4.75 -16.85 2.55
N MET A 285 -5.30 -17.45 1.50
CA MET A 285 -5.81 -18.82 1.51
C MET A 285 -4.74 -19.90 1.25
N GLY A 286 -3.45 -19.52 1.23
CA GLY A 286 -2.35 -20.46 1.04
C GLY A 286 -2.12 -20.87 -0.42
N ASN A 287 -2.50 -20.03 -1.38
CA ASN A 287 -2.30 -20.21 -2.82
C ASN A 287 -2.85 -21.54 -3.37
N PRO A 288 -4.18 -21.79 -3.26
CA PRO A 288 -4.80 -23.01 -3.76
C PRO A 288 -4.57 -23.20 -5.27
N SER A 289 -4.73 -24.45 -5.73
CA SER A 289 -4.79 -24.71 -7.18
C SER A 289 -6.11 -24.19 -7.76
N ILE A 290 -6.04 -23.56 -8.92
CA ILE A 290 -7.15 -22.86 -9.55
C ILE A 290 -7.51 -23.59 -10.84
N GLU A 291 -8.76 -23.99 -10.98
CA GLU A 291 -9.29 -24.52 -12.23
C GLU A 291 -10.37 -23.59 -12.76
N ALA A 292 -10.10 -22.93 -13.89
CA ALA A 292 -11.03 -22.07 -14.58
C ALA A 292 -11.84 -22.86 -15.60
N ARG A 293 -13.17 -22.87 -15.43
CA ARG A 293 -14.14 -23.45 -16.37
C ARG A 293 -15.04 -22.34 -16.92
N LYS A 294 -15.87 -22.68 -17.90
CA LYS A 294 -16.87 -21.76 -18.47
C LYS A 294 -17.85 -21.19 -17.43
N ASP A 295 -18.33 -22.02 -16.50
CA ASP A 295 -19.44 -21.68 -15.59
C ASP A 295 -19.00 -21.55 -14.13
N ARG A 296 -17.72 -21.74 -13.82
CA ARG A 296 -17.20 -21.71 -12.45
C ARG A 296 -15.67 -21.61 -12.38
N ILE A 297 -15.18 -21.16 -11.24
CA ILE A 297 -13.78 -21.34 -10.81
C ILE A 297 -13.75 -22.26 -9.59
N ILE A 298 -12.86 -23.23 -9.61
CA ILE A 298 -12.67 -24.17 -8.50
C ILE A 298 -11.30 -23.90 -7.87
N LEU A 299 -11.30 -23.60 -6.56
CA LEU A 299 -10.11 -23.51 -5.75
C LEU A 299 -9.95 -24.81 -4.98
N THR A 300 -8.86 -25.54 -5.20
CA THR A 300 -8.60 -26.82 -4.55
C THR A 300 -7.57 -26.66 -3.44
N GLY A 301 -7.87 -27.17 -2.24
CA GLY A 301 -6.98 -27.14 -1.09
C GLY A 301 -6.82 -25.75 -0.46
N ALA A 302 -7.83 -24.89 -0.55
CA ALA A 302 -7.79 -23.55 -0.01
C ALA A 302 -7.87 -23.56 1.52
N THR A 303 -7.05 -22.75 2.17
CA THR A 303 -6.98 -22.66 3.64
C THR A 303 -7.87 -21.53 4.12
N LEU A 304 -8.80 -21.82 5.02
CA LEU A 304 -9.68 -20.83 5.64
C LEU A 304 -8.98 -20.14 6.83
N PRO A 305 -9.50 -19.00 7.32
CA PRO A 305 -8.88 -18.26 8.43
C PRO A 305 -8.73 -19.06 9.74
N ASP A 306 -9.52 -20.11 9.94
CA ASP A 306 -9.42 -21.03 11.09
C ASP A 306 -8.40 -22.16 10.89
N GLY A 307 -7.70 -22.17 9.75
CA GLY A 307 -6.72 -23.18 9.35
C GLY A 307 -7.31 -24.42 8.67
N THR A 308 -8.64 -24.52 8.55
CA THR A 308 -9.24 -25.66 7.84
C THR A 308 -8.97 -25.58 6.34
N LYS A 309 -8.75 -26.73 5.70
CA LYS A 309 -8.60 -26.83 4.25
C LYS A 309 -9.90 -27.30 3.61
N THR A 310 -10.34 -26.61 2.57
CA THR A 310 -11.53 -26.96 1.80
C THR A 310 -11.36 -26.58 0.34
N ASP A 311 -12.14 -27.22 -0.51
CA ASP A 311 -12.32 -26.77 -1.88
C ASP A 311 -13.43 -25.71 -1.92
N ILE A 312 -13.27 -24.71 -2.78
CA ILE A 312 -14.24 -23.63 -2.98
C ILE A 312 -14.66 -23.61 -4.44
N ASN A 313 -15.97 -23.58 -4.67
CA ASN A 313 -16.54 -23.48 -6.00
C ASN A 313 -17.22 -22.10 -6.14
N ILE A 314 -16.69 -21.28 -7.04
CA ILE A 314 -17.15 -19.93 -7.34
C ILE A 314 -17.95 -19.99 -8.65
N PRO A 315 -19.29 -19.89 -8.61
CA PRO A 315 -20.09 -19.93 -9.83
C PRO A 315 -19.91 -18.65 -10.66
N LEU A 316 -19.86 -18.83 -11.98
CA LEU A 316 -19.78 -17.75 -12.97
C LEU A 316 -21.04 -17.76 -13.84
N THR A 317 -21.34 -16.59 -14.40
CA THR A 317 -22.33 -16.45 -15.46
C THR A 317 -21.85 -17.09 -16.77
N GLU A 318 -22.73 -17.24 -17.76
CA GLU A 318 -22.36 -17.80 -19.07
C GLU A 318 -21.26 -17.01 -19.80
N LYS A 319 -21.09 -15.73 -19.45
CA LYS A 319 -20.05 -14.82 -19.96
C LYS A 319 -18.78 -14.84 -19.09
N GLY A 320 -18.61 -15.81 -18.19
CA GLY A 320 -17.42 -15.95 -17.33
C GLY A 320 -17.33 -14.96 -16.16
N LYS A 321 -18.40 -14.20 -15.88
CA LYS A 321 -18.40 -13.12 -14.86
C LYS A 321 -18.94 -13.61 -13.54
N LEU A 322 -18.39 -13.13 -12.43
CA LEU A 322 -18.94 -13.35 -11.09
C LEU A 322 -20.11 -12.37 -10.85
N LEU A 323 -21.25 -12.87 -10.35
CA LEU A 323 -22.31 -12.01 -9.83
C LEU A 323 -21.97 -11.54 -8.41
N ILE A 324 -21.96 -10.23 -8.19
CA ILE A 324 -21.55 -9.63 -6.92
C ILE A 324 -22.65 -9.79 -5.89
N ASN A 325 -22.41 -10.67 -4.92
CA ASN A 325 -23.29 -10.84 -3.77
C ASN A 325 -23.23 -9.60 -2.86
N TRP A 326 -24.00 -8.54 -3.17
CA TRP A 326 -23.96 -7.29 -2.39
C TRP A 326 -24.51 -7.48 -0.97
N PRO A 327 -23.91 -6.82 0.05
CA PRO A 327 -24.53 -6.66 1.36
C PRO A 327 -25.82 -5.86 1.24
N LYS A 328 -26.76 -6.07 2.19
CA LYS A 328 -28.01 -5.30 2.25
C LYS A 328 -27.80 -3.87 2.74
N LYS A 329 -26.74 -3.68 3.52
CA LYS A 329 -26.34 -2.40 4.08
C LYS A 329 -25.76 -1.51 2.98
N ASN A 330 -25.83 -0.21 3.17
CA ASN A 330 -25.13 0.74 2.30
C ASN A 330 -23.60 0.66 2.54
N PHE A 331 -22.83 1.45 1.80
CA PHE A 331 -21.36 1.46 1.91
C PHE A 331 -20.89 1.77 3.33
N GLU A 332 -21.39 2.85 3.94
CA GLU A 332 -21.00 3.32 5.29
C GLU A 332 -21.23 2.29 6.40
N GLU A 333 -22.27 1.47 6.25
CA GLU A 333 -22.67 0.46 7.24
C GLU A 333 -22.07 -0.94 6.97
N SER A 334 -21.61 -1.19 5.74
CA SER A 334 -21.02 -2.47 5.32
C SER A 334 -19.54 -2.52 5.68
N PHE A 335 -19.08 -3.60 6.31
CA PHE A 335 -17.70 -3.74 6.77
C PHE A 335 -17.29 -2.59 7.72
N ALA A 336 -18.26 -2.08 8.48
CA ALA A 336 -18.08 -0.97 9.41
C ALA A 336 -17.46 -1.41 10.74
N PRO A 337 -16.73 -0.51 11.44
CA PRO A 337 -16.43 0.86 11.02
C PRO A 337 -15.33 0.92 9.95
N HIS A 338 -15.46 1.84 9.00
CA HIS A 338 -14.33 2.22 8.14
C HIS A 338 -13.39 3.15 8.92
N LEU A 339 -12.12 3.18 8.55
CA LEU A 339 -11.14 4.09 9.12
C LEU A 339 -10.78 5.15 8.08
N SER A 340 -10.81 6.43 8.47
CA SER A 340 -10.23 7.50 7.66
C SER A 340 -8.71 7.36 7.64
N TYR A 341 -8.08 7.46 6.47
CA TYR A 341 -6.62 7.47 6.32
C TYR A 341 -5.96 8.59 7.15
N TYR A 342 -6.73 9.66 7.46
CA TYR A 342 -6.31 10.72 8.37
C TYR A 342 -5.71 10.18 9.67
N TYR A 343 -6.25 9.11 10.25
CA TYR A 343 -5.78 8.61 11.55
C TYR A 343 -4.34 8.07 11.50
N LEU A 344 -3.89 7.53 10.35
CA LEU A 344 -2.48 7.16 10.17
C LEU A 344 -1.58 8.40 10.11
N VAL A 345 -2.02 9.43 9.39
CA VAL A 345 -1.30 10.72 9.32
C VAL A 345 -1.27 11.42 10.67
N LEU A 346 -2.38 11.38 11.41
CA LEU A 346 -2.48 11.94 12.76
C LEU A 346 -1.55 11.22 13.73
N TYR A 347 -1.52 9.89 13.69
CA TYR A 347 -0.59 9.09 14.48
C TYR A 347 0.85 9.52 14.23
N LYS A 348 1.28 9.61 12.97
CA LYS A 348 2.62 10.09 12.63
C LYS A 348 2.89 11.51 13.16
N ARG A 349 1.95 12.44 12.97
CA ARG A 349 2.08 13.82 13.49
C ARG A 349 2.23 13.86 15.01
N GLN A 350 1.52 12.99 15.74
CA GLN A 350 1.60 12.90 17.19
C GLN A 350 2.93 12.28 17.64
N VAL A 351 3.42 11.24 16.96
CA VAL A 351 4.73 10.65 17.23
C VAL A 351 5.85 11.66 16.98
N ASP A 352 5.81 12.38 15.85
CA ASP A 352 6.79 13.43 15.52
C ASP A 352 6.78 14.55 16.58
N ALA A 353 5.60 14.95 17.09
CA ALA A 353 5.47 15.95 18.14
C ALA A 353 5.99 15.45 19.50
N LEU A 354 5.67 14.20 19.87
CA LEU A 354 6.21 13.56 21.07
C LEU A 354 7.74 13.51 21.02
N LEU A 355 8.29 13.04 19.90
CA LEU A 355 9.74 12.96 19.69
C LEU A 355 10.42 14.32 19.79
N GLY A 356 9.82 15.36 19.19
CA GLY A 356 10.32 16.73 19.29
C GLY A 356 10.44 17.20 20.74
N ASN A 357 9.41 16.93 21.56
CA ASN A 357 9.43 17.26 22.98
C ASN A 357 10.46 16.43 23.76
N LEU A 358 10.56 15.12 23.50
CA LEU A 358 11.54 14.25 24.15
C LEU A 358 12.98 14.66 23.82
N LYS A 359 13.29 15.06 22.58
CA LYS A 359 14.60 15.61 22.20
C LYS A 359 14.95 16.86 23.00
N ILE A 360 14.00 17.78 23.18
CA ILE A 360 14.20 18.98 24.01
C ILE A 360 14.46 18.59 25.47
N MET A 361 13.72 17.61 25.99
CA MET A 361 13.92 17.10 27.36
C MET A 361 15.27 16.41 27.54
N GLU A 362 15.74 15.65 26.54
CA GLU A 362 17.06 15.01 26.52
C GLU A 362 18.16 16.07 26.60
N GLN A 363 18.09 17.10 25.75
CA GLN A 363 19.06 18.20 25.71
C GLN A 363 19.08 19.02 27.00
N ALA A 364 17.94 19.16 27.67
CA ALA A 364 17.84 19.83 28.96
C ALA A 364 18.19 18.91 30.16
N GLY A 365 18.53 17.64 29.92
CA GLY A 365 18.92 16.67 30.94
C GLY A 365 17.75 16.07 31.73
N TYR A 366 16.50 16.35 31.37
CA TYR A 366 15.32 15.80 32.07
C TYR A 366 15.16 14.29 31.88
N LEU A 367 15.63 13.73 30.75
CA LEU A 367 15.56 12.28 30.54
C LEU A 367 16.57 11.50 31.40
N THR A 368 17.44 12.15 32.16
CA THR A 368 18.29 11.47 33.16
C THR A 368 17.49 10.87 34.33
N TYR A 369 16.24 11.31 34.51
CA TYR A 369 15.31 10.74 35.50
C TYR A 369 14.51 9.55 34.96
N ASP A 370 14.71 9.16 33.70
CA ASP A 370 14.11 7.96 33.14
C ASP A 370 14.62 6.72 33.88
N LYS A 371 13.69 5.93 34.42
CA LYS A 371 13.96 4.67 35.14
C LYS A 371 13.62 3.43 34.28
N SER A 372 13.47 3.61 32.97
CA SER A 372 13.24 2.49 32.05
C SER A 372 14.51 1.63 31.93
N ASP A 373 14.33 0.32 31.79
CA ASP A 373 15.47 -0.62 31.62
C ASP A 373 16.29 -0.31 30.36
N VAL A 374 15.60 0.18 29.32
CA VAL A 374 16.20 0.75 28.11
C VAL A 374 15.80 2.22 28.07
N PRO A 375 16.76 3.17 28.00
CA PRO A 375 16.45 4.58 27.92
C PRO A 375 15.53 4.89 26.74
N ILE A 376 14.50 5.73 26.95
CA ILE A 376 13.44 6.00 25.96
C ILE A 376 14.02 6.40 24.59
N MET A 377 14.98 7.32 24.58
CA MET A 377 15.55 7.82 23.33
C MET A 377 16.49 6.82 22.65
N ASP A 378 17.13 5.93 23.41
CA ASP A 378 17.94 4.84 22.85
C ASP A 378 17.06 3.79 22.19
N ALA A 379 15.92 3.43 22.81
CA ALA A 379 14.92 2.57 22.19
C ALA A 379 14.40 3.17 20.87
N TYR A 380 14.10 4.48 20.85
CA TYR A 380 13.67 5.14 19.62
C TYR A 380 14.74 5.09 18.52
N ARG A 381 15.99 5.48 18.83
CA ARG A 381 17.10 5.48 17.87
C ARG A 381 17.34 4.09 17.31
N TYR A 382 17.36 3.07 18.18
CA TYR A 382 17.52 1.69 17.75
C TYR A 382 16.37 1.21 16.86
N ALA A 383 15.12 1.54 17.18
CA ALA A 383 13.99 1.21 16.33
C ALA A 383 14.12 1.87 14.94
N GLU A 384 14.53 3.14 14.87
CA GLU A 384 14.77 3.81 13.58
C GLU A 384 15.89 3.14 12.78
N GLU A 385 17.00 2.75 13.42
CA GLU A 385 18.08 2.00 12.76
C GLU A 385 17.58 0.68 12.17
N VAL A 386 16.83 -0.11 12.95
CA VAL A 386 16.25 -1.37 12.46
C VAL A 386 15.29 -1.10 11.30
N LYS A 387 14.44 -0.07 11.40
CA LYS A 387 13.51 0.30 10.32
C LYS A 387 14.26 0.65 9.03
N GLN A 388 15.30 1.49 9.12
CA GLN A 388 16.08 1.91 7.96
C GLN A 388 16.87 0.75 7.35
N ASP A 389 17.40 -0.17 8.17
CA ASP A 389 18.04 -1.39 7.68
C ASP A 389 17.07 -2.23 6.85
N VAL A 390 15.86 -2.49 7.37
CA VAL A 390 14.84 -3.27 6.64
C VAL A 390 14.40 -2.55 5.37
N LEU A 391 14.13 -1.24 5.41
CA LEU A 391 13.75 -0.44 4.24
C LEU A 391 14.84 -0.43 3.17
N SER A 392 16.11 -0.46 3.57
CA SER A 392 17.27 -0.48 2.66
C SER A 392 17.61 -1.87 2.11
N GLY A 393 16.76 -2.87 2.35
CA GLY A 393 16.92 -4.23 1.83
C GLY A 393 17.36 -5.28 2.86
N GLY A 394 17.49 -4.91 4.14
CA GLY A 394 17.76 -5.82 5.25
C GLY A 394 16.68 -6.89 5.46
N SER A 395 16.94 -7.84 6.37
CA SER A 395 16.06 -9.00 6.59
C SER A 395 14.69 -8.59 7.15
N LEU A 396 13.60 -9.15 6.59
CA LEU A 396 12.24 -8.93 7.06
C LEU A 396 11.98 -9.53 8.46
N ASP A 397 12.80 -10.49 8.92
CA ASP A 397 12.67 -11.08 10.25
C ASP A 397 12.88 -10.05 11.38
N LYS A 398 13.58 -8.95 11.08
CA LYS A 398 13.81 -7.83 12.01
C LYS A 398 12.57 -6.95 12.23
N ILE A 399 11.48 -7.16 11.48
CA ILE A 399 10.25 -6.37 11.67
C ILE A 399 9.66 -6.61 13.07
N GLU A 400 9.73 -7.85 13.58
CA GLU A 400 9.21 -8.12 14.92
C GLU A 400 10.08 -7.47 16.00
N GLU A 401 11.39 -7.46 15.80
CA GLU A 401 12.32 -6.70 16.63
C GLU A 401 12.01 -5.20 16.61
N TYR A 402 11.85 -4.61 15.42
CA TYR A 402 11.43 -3.22 15.27
C TYR A 402 10.17 -2.91 16.09
N ARG A 403 9.13 -3.75 15.96
CA ARG A 403 7.86 -3.58 16.66
C ARG A 403 8.02 -3.65 18.17
N ASN A 404 8.76 -4.63 18.67
CA ASN A 404 9.02 -4.78 20.10
C ASN A 404 9.76 -3.56 20.67
N VAL A 405 10.76 -3.05 19.96
CA VAL A 405 11.51 -1.87 20.39
C VAL A 405 10.65 -0.60 20.32
N ARG A 406 9.78 -0.47 19.31
CA ARG A 406 8.81 0.64 19.23
C ARG A 406 7.82 0.61 20.39
N GLU A 407 7.37 -0.57 20.81
CA GLU A 407 6.52 -0.74 21.99
C GLU A 407 7.23 -0.33 23.28
N LEU A 408 8.52 -0.67 23.44
CA LEU A 408 9.34 -0.21 24.56
C LEU A 408 9.46 1.31 24.58
N PHE A 409 9.70 1.95 23.44
CA PHE A 409 9.74 3.41 23.33
C PHE A 409 8.43 4.05 23.82
N PHE A 410 7.28 3.55 23.36
CA PHE A 410 5.98 4.10 23.76
C PHE A 410 5.65 3.84 25.22
N THR A 411 5.90 2.63 25.70
CA THR A 411 5.62 2.25 27.10
C THR A 411 6.52 3.04 28.06
N GLY A 412 7.81 3.17 27.74
CA GLY A 412 8.75 4.00 28.49
C GLY A 412 8.33 5.48 28.50
N SER A 413 7.98 6.03 27.34
CA SER A 413 7.48 7.41 27.22
C SER A 413 6.23 7.63 28.06
N ALA A 414 5.26 6.71 27.99
CA ALA A 414 4.03 6.80 28.75
C ALA A 414 4.29 6.76 30.27
N LYS A 415 5.13 5.82 30.73
CA LYS A 415 5.50 5.70 32.15
C LYS A 415 6.20 6.95 32.67
N PHE A 416 7.15 7.47 31.91
CA PHE A 416 7.89 8.68 32.29
C PHE A 416 6.99 9.92 32.38
N LEU A 417 5.99 10.04 31.50
CA LEU A 417 5.08 11.19 31.45
C LEU A 417 3.86 11.10 32.39
N SER A 418 3.54 9.92 32.92
CA SER A 418 2.28 9.68 33.67
C SER A 418 2.38 9.90 35.19
N GLU A 419 3.45 10.50 35.70
CA GLU A 419 3.71 10.73 37.14
C GLU A 419 3.80 9.44 38.02
N ASP A 420 3.52 8.24 37.50
CA ASP A 420 3.72 6.95 38.18
C ASP A 420 5.20 6.51 38.17
N THR A 421 6.05 7.21 38.94
CA THR A 421 7.48 6.88 39.14
C THR A 421 7.89 6.60 40.57
#